data_AF-A0A7W7ZKT0-F1
#
_entry.id   AF-A0A7W7ZKT0-F1
#
_cell.length_a   1.000
_cell.length_b   1.000
_cell.length_c   1.000
_cell.angle_alpha   90.00
_cell.angle_beta   90.00
_cell.angle_gamma   90.00
#
_symmetry.space_group_name_H-M   'P 1'
#
loop_
_entity.id
_entity.type
_entity.pdbx_description
1 polymer ?
#
loop_
_entity_poly.entity_id
_entity_poly.type
_entity_poly.pdbx_seq_one_letter_code
_entity_poly.pdbx_strand_id
1 'polypeptide(L)'
;MKMTDRIKRNMQPDKPMTLISLRLPDHVIEDLKEVAPSLGFGGYQALIRAYISNGLRKHLAEREAQRAKDSAVEEFSQRLIAHGVPEQAIQEAVAEMRAAR
;
A
#
# COMPACT_ATOMS: atom_id res chain seq x y z
N MET A 1 -8.01 -0.13 7.52
CA MET A 1 -8.29 -1.56 7.34
C MET A 1 -6.98 -2.32 7.36
N LYS A 2 -6.91 -3.42 8.13
CA LYS A 2 -5.69 -4.20 8.35
C LYS A 2 -5.42 -5.12 7.15
N MET A 3 -4.15 -5.51 6.94
CA MET A 3 -3.74 -6.40 5.85
C MET A 3 -4.53 -7.72 5.82
N THR A 4 -4.83 -8.29 6.98
CA THR A 4 -5.65 -9.51 7.14
C THR A 4 -7.05 -9.38 6.55
N ASP A 5 -7.71 -8.23 6.72
CA ASP A 5 -9.04 -7.97 6.16
C ASP A 5 -8.98 -7.82 4.63
N ARG A 6 -7.86 -7.31 4.09
CA ARG A 6 -7.64 -7.18 2.64
C ARG A 6 -7.46 -8.55 2.00
N ILE A 7 -6.69 -9.43 2.64
CA ILE A 7 -6.48 -10.82 2.17
C ILE A 7 -7.83 -11.54 2.12
N LYS A 8 -8.63 -11.47 3.19
CA LYS A 8 -9.97 -12.09 3.23
C LYS A 8 -10.88 -11.61 2.10
N ARG A 9 -10.89 -10.31 1.80
CA ARG A 9 -11.66 -9.76 0.66
C ARG A 9 -11.17 -10.29 -0.71
N ASN A 10 -9.87 -10.48 -0.88
CA ASN A 10 -9.31 -10.97 -2.13
C ASN A 10 -9.57 -12.46 -2.38
N MET A 11 -9.87 -13.23 -1.32
CA MET A 11 -10.19 -14.66 -1.39
C MET A 11 -11.67 -14.96 -1.63
N GLN A 12 -12.53 -13.94 -1.73
CA GLN A 12 -13.94 -14.16 -2.05
C GLN A 12 -14.11 -14.56 -3.52
N PRO A 13 -14.79 -15.70 -3.81
CA PRO A 13 -14.93 -16.21 -5.17
C PRO A 13 -15.79 -15.28 -6.06
N ASP A 14 -16.92 -14.79 -5.55
CA ASP A 14 -17.84 -13.90 -6.27
C ASP A 14 -17.66 -12.44 -5.84
N LYS A 15 -16.44 -11.93 -5.96
CA LYS A 15 -16.21 -10.50 -5.68
C LYS A 15 -16.89 -9.64 -6.76
N PRO A 16 -17.68 -8.62 -6.38
CA PRO A 16 -18.32 -7.74 -7.34
C PRO A 16 -17.27 -6.98 -8.16
N MET A 17 -17.46 -6.95 -9.47
CA MET A 17 -16.58 -6.25 -10.41
C MET A 17 -17.24 -4.95 -10.87
N THR A 18 -16.48 -3.86 -10.85
CA THR A 18 -16.92 -2.57 -11.40
C THR A 18 -16.29 -2.38 -12.77
N LEU A 19 -17.11 -2.10 -13.78
CA LEU A 19 -16.63 -1.68 -15.09
C LEU A 19 -16.06 -0.27 -14.99
N ILE A 20 -14.83 -0.10 -15.47
CA ILE A 20 -14.18 1.21 -15.59
C ILE A 20 -13.86 1.49 -17.06
N SER A 21 -13.96 2.75 -17.46
CA SER A 21 -13.49 3.23 -18.76
C SER A 21 -12.19 4.00 -18.58
N LEU A 22 -11.14 3.60 -19.28
CA LEU A 22 -9.81 4.19 -19.22
C LEU A 22 -9.28 4.38 -20.64
N ARG A 23 -8.71 5.55 -20.92
CA ARG A 23 -7.97 5.79 -22.17
C ARG A 23 -6.48 5.52 -21.94
N LEU A 24 -5.88 4.77 -22.85
CA LEU A 24 -4.45 4.50 -22.89
C LEU A 24 -3.94 4.79 -24.31
N PRO A 25 -2.67 5.18 -24.47
CA PRO A 25 -2.08 5.31 -25.80
C PRO A 25 -2.10 3.97 -26.55
N ASP A 26 -2.29 4.01 -27.86
CA ASP A 26 -2.42 2.80 -28.68
C ASP A 26 -1.18 1.89 -28.57
N HIS A 27 0.02 2.48 -28.60
CA HIS A 27 1.27 1.72 -28.47
C HIS A 27 1.35 0.94 -27.14
N VAL A 28 0.83 1.51 -26.04
CA VAL A 28 0.78 0.81 -24.75
C VAL A 28 -0.15 -0.41 -24.82
N ILE A 29 -1.26 -0.31 -25.55
CA ILE A 29 -2.16 -1.45 -25.73
C ILE A 29 -1.49 -2.56 -26.55
N GLU A 30 -0.73 -2.20 -27.58
CA GLU A 30 0.03 -3.17 -28.37
C GLU A 30 1.13 -3.84 -27.55
N ASP A 31 1.92 -3.09 -26.78
CA ASP A 31 2.93 -3.64 -25.87
C ASP A 31 2.30 -4.60 -24.85
N LEU A 32 1.13 -4.24 -24.30
CA LEU A 32 0.41 -5.10 -23.35
C LEU A 32 -0.11 -6.39 -23.99
N LYS A 33 -0.52 -6.35 -25.27
CA LYS A 33 -0.94 -7.55 -26.01
C LYS A 33 0.25 -8.47 -26.27
N GLU A 34 1.41 -7.91 -26.60
CA GLU A 34 2.64 -8.67 -26.84
C GLU A 34 3.14 -9.36 -25.56
N VAL A 35 3.10 -8.64 -24.44
CA VAL A 35 3.67 -9.12 -23.17
C VAL A 35 2.72 -10.05 -22.39
N ALA A 36 1.41 -9.94 -22.57
CA ALA A 36 0.46 -10.75 -21.80
C ALA A 36 0.68 -12.28 -21.93
N PRO A 37 0.87 -12.86 -23.13
CA PRO A 37 1.12 -14.29 -23.29
C PRO A 37 2.44 -14.76 -22.66
N SER A 38 3.51 -13.97 -22.79
CA SER A 38 4.82 -14.33 -22.23
C SER A 38 4.82 -14.35 -20.71
N LEU A 39 3.93 -13.57 -20.08
CA LEU A 39 3.68 -13.57 -18.64
C LEU A 39 2.57 -14.56 -18.21
N GLY A 40 2.04 -15.38 -19.12
CA GLY A 40 1.04 -16.41 -18.81
C GLY A 40 -0.40 -15.89 -18.63
N PHE A 41 -0.70 -14.67 -19.07
CA PHE A 41 -2.06 -14.12 -19.03
C PHE A 41 -2.82 -14.43 -20.33
N GLY A 42 -4.10 -14.80 -20.20
CA GLY A 42 -4.99 -15.02 -21.35
C GLY A 42 -5.38 -13.77 -22.15
N GLY A 43 -4.77 -12.61 -21.85
CA GLY A 43 -5.00 -11.36 -22.57
C GLY A 43 -4.56 -10.11 -21.79
N TYR A 44 -4.39 -9.00 -22.50
CA TYR A 44 -3.88 -7.74 -21.93
C TYR A 44 -4.77 -7.17 -20.82
N GLN A 45 -6.09 -7.36 -20.87
CA GLN A 45 -6.99 -6.91 -19.80
C GLN A 45 -6.73 -7.63 -18.47
N ALA A 46 -6.36 -8.92 -18.50
CA ALA A 46 -5.99 -9.66 -17.31
C ALA A 46 -4.65 -9.17 -16.74
N LEU A 47 -3.69 -8.87 -17.63
CA LEU A 47 -2.40 -8.27 -17.26
C LEU A 47 -2.58 -6.89 -16.60
N ILE A 48 -3.39 -6.00 -17.19
CA ILE A 48 -3.70 -4.67 -16.61
C ILE A 48 -4.24 -4.82 -15.18
N ARG A 49 -5.21 -5.70 -14.97
CA ARG A 49 -5.77 -5.94 -13.62
C ARG A 49 -4.72 -6.43 -12.64
N ALA A 50 -3.81 -7.30 -13.08
CA ALA A 50 -2.72 -7.80 -12.25
C ALA A 50 -1.74 -6.69 -11.86
N TYR A 51 -1.32 -5.84 -12.81
CA TYR A 51 -0.43 -4.72 -12.54
C TYR A 51 -1.03 -3.71 -11.57
N ILE A 52 -2.28 -3.28 -11.80
CA ILE A 52 -2.99 -2.38 -10.89
C ILE A 52 -3.07 -3.00 -9.49
N SER A 53 -3.46 -4.27 -9.41
CA SER A 53 -3.60 -4.96 -8.13
C SER A 53 -2.26 -5.07 -7.39
N ASN A 54 -1.18 -5.36 -8.12
CA ASN A 54 0.14 -5.52 -7.52
C ASN A 54 0.72 -4.19 -7.03
N GLY A 55 0.70 -3.16 -7.88
CA GLY A 55 1.17 -1.83 -7.53
C GLY A 55 0.41 -1.26 -6.32
N LEU A 56 -0.92 -1.41 -6.33
CA LEU A 56 -1.76 -0.95 -5.23
C LEU A 56 -1.49 -1.71 -3.94
N ARG A 57 -1.33 -3.05 -3.97
CA ARG A 57 -0.98 -3.83 -2.77
C ARG A 57 0.34 -3.37 -2.15
N LYS A 58 1.37 -3.15 -2.96
CA LYS A 58 2.68 -2.68 -2.48
C LYS A 58 2.54 -1.35 -1.75
N HIS A 59 1.90 -0.37 -2.38
CA HIS A 59 1.74 0.96 -1.79
C HIS A 59 0.88 0.94 -0.51
N LEU A 60 -0.16 0.11 -0.48
CA LEU A 60 -0.99 -0.05 0.70
C LEU A 60 -0.22 -0.70 1.87
N ALA A 61 0.64 -1.67 1.58
CA ALA A 61 1.48 -2.32 2.58
C ALA A 61 2.51 -1.34 3.16
N GLU A 62 3.16 -0.53 2.31
CA GLU A 62 4.10 0.52 2.74
C GLU A 62 3.40 1.53 3.66
N ARG A 63 2.21 1.99 3.29
CA ARG A 63 1.41 2.92 4.10
C ARG A 63 0.96 2.30 5.43
N GLU A 64 0.65 1.01 5.45
CA GLU A 64 0.28 0.30 6.68
C GLU A 64 1.49 0.13 7.61
N ALA A 65 2.65 -0.22 7.07
CA ALA A 65 3.90 -0.28 7.81
C ALA A 65 4.26 1.10 8.39
N GLN A 66 4.04 2.18 7.63
CA GLN A 66 4.26 3.54 8.14
C GLN A 66 3.34 3.87 9.31
N ARG A 67 2.04 3.58 9.20
CA ARG A 67 1.08 3.78 10.29
C ARG A 67 1.44 2.99 11.54
N ALA A 68 1.91 1.75 11.39
CA ALA A 68 2.34 0.94 12.52
C ALA A 68 3.55 1.55 13.24
N LYS A 69 4.52 2.10 12.48
CA LYS A 69 5.64 2.84 13.05
C LYS A 69 5.19 4.10 13.79
N ASP A 70 4.33 4.91 13.16
CA ASP A 70 3.83 6.15 13.78
C ASP A 70 3.09 5.85 15.09
N SER A 71 2.25 4.81 15.11
CA SER A 71 1.55 4.35 16.31
C SER A 71 2.51 3.86 17.40
N ALA A 72 3.58 3.16 17.04
CA ALA A 72 4.59 2.70 18.00
C ALA A 72 5.36 3.87 18.62
N VAL A 73 5.67 4.90 17.82
CA VAL A 73 6.30 6.14 18.30
C VAL A 73 5.37 6.88 19.26
N GLU A 74 4.08 6.95 18.97
CA GLU A 74 3.08 7.56 19.84
C GLU A 74 2.94 6.81 21.18
N GLU A 75 2.83 5.48 21.15
CA GLU A 75 2.78 4.65 22.36
C GLU A 75 4.06 4.79 23.20
N PHE A 76 5.23 4.78 22.54
CA PHE A 76 6.51 4.97 23.21
C PHE A 76 6.62 6.36 23.88
N SER A 77 6.19 7.40 23.18
CA SER A 77 6.16 8.78 23.69
C SER A 77 5.28 8.87 24.95
N GLN A 78 4.09 8.27 24.93
CA GLN A 78 3.20 8.22 26.10
C GLN A 78 3.83 7.51 27.30
N ARG A 79 4.55 6.40 27.07
CA ARG A 79 5.27 5.69 28.13
C ARG A 79 6.38 6.55 28.72
N LEU A 80 7.14 7.28 27.92
CA LEU A 80 8.18 8.19 28.40
C LEU A 80 7.59 9.32 29.27
N ILE A 81 6.46 9.91 28.85
CA ILE A 81 5.74 10.89 29.65
C ILE A 81 5.32 10.28 31.00
N ALA A 82 4.78 9.06 30.99
CA ALA A 82 4.42 8.35 32.22
C ALA A 82 5.62 8.06 33.15
N HIS A 83 6.83 7.95 32.59
CA HIS A 83 8.08 7.82 33.33
C HIS A 83 8.72 9.17 33.72
N GLY A 84 8.04 10.29 33.49
CA GLY A 84 8.47 11.63 33.90
C GLY A 84 9.44 12.32 32.93
N VAL A 85 9.59 11.81 31.71
CA VAL A 85 10.36 12.50 30.68
C VAL A 85 9.57 13.73 30.19
N PRO A 86 10.20 14.93 30.13
CA PRO A 86 9.53 16.14 29.66
C PRO A 86 9.00 15.99 28.23
N GLU A 87 7.74 16.41 28.02
CA GLU A 87 7.09 16.29 26.71
C GLU A 87 7.83 17.04 25.59
N GLN A 88 8.39 18.21 25.89
CA GLN A 88 9.18 19.00 24.92
C GLN A 88 10.37 18.22 24.38
N ALA A 89 11.13 17.55 25.26
CA ALA A 89 12.29 16.74 24.84
C ALA A 89 11.87 15.55 23.95
N ILE A 90 10.70 14.96 24.20
CA ILE A 90 10.15 13.88 23.37
C ILE A 90 9.74 14.41 22.00
N GLN A 91 9.06 15.56 21.95
CA GLN A 91 8.63 16.18 20.69
C GLN A 91 9.82 16.56 19.80
N GLU A 92 10.88 17.11 20.39
CA GLU A 92 12.15 17.42 19.70
C GLU A 92 12.79 16.14 19.14
N ALA A 93 12.96 15.10 19.97
CA ALA A 93 13.52 13.83 19.54
C ALA A 93 12.70 13.15 18.43
N VAL A 94 11.37 13.22 18.49
CA VAL A 94 10.48 12.68 17.44
C VAL A 94 10.60 13.50 16.15
N ALA A 95 10.75 14.83 16.24
CA ALA A 95 10.96 15.69 15.08
C ALA A 95 12.31 15.40 14.40
N GLU A 96 13.39 15.25 15.16
CA GLU A 96 14.71 14.86 14.65
C GLU A 96 14.67 13.50 13.93
N MET A 97 14.04 12.50 14.55
CA MET A 97 13.90 11.17 13.97
C MET A 97 13.10 11.19 12.66
N ARG A 98 12.11 12.09 12.53
CA ARG A 98 11.34 12.26 11.28
C ARG A 98 12.13 13.01 10.21
N ALA A 99 13.01 13.93 10.59
CA ALA A 99 13.82 14.74 9.67
C ALA A 99 15.07 14.00 9.15
N ALA A 100 15.60 13.02 9.89
CA ALA A 100 16.75 12.20 9.50
C ALA A 100 16.41 11.11 8.45
N ARG A 101 15.26 11.22 7.77
CA ARG A 101 14.67 10.19 6.92
C ARG A 101 14.38 10.70 5.52
#